data_AF-A0AAN3M599-F1
#
_entry.id   AF-A0AAN3M599-F1
#
_cell.length_a   1.000
_cell.length_b   1.000
_cell.length_c   1.000
_cell.angle_alpha   90.00
_cell.angle_beta   90.00
_cell.angle_gamma   90.00
#
_symmetry.space_group_name_H-M   'P 1'
#
loop_
_entity.id
_entity.type
_entity.pdbx_description
1 polymer ?
#
loop_
_entity_poly.entity_id
_entity_poly.type
_entity_poly.pdbx_seq_one_letter_code
_entity_poly.pdbx_strand_id
1 'polypeptide(L)'
;MDGINKQIQELRRTYKEKKEIYDKLVRQISIYSEDVELAELGFYEPHFNFEDSEQFKNKIKSIRDEQKLMLRDKTHSGAVYCTTQWTVEGSRAEGKKMTDRNIRLTTRAFNNECDAAISNCTWKNITKMEERITKAFEAINKLNEQNHIYINTKYLNKKLEELWLTHEYREQKQKEKEEQAEIRAQMREEERAQREIEKAMQDAEAEERRYKKAIEAARKEMEKVTGDMKQRLENRIAELEQSLSQAESKHQRALSMAQQTKQGHVYIISNIGSFGENVYKIGMTRRLDPQDRVNELGDASVPFIFDVHAMIYSEDAPSLEKKLHDVFDKKRVNLVNRRKEFFYVTLDEIKEAVKKHSDSEIEFIETAVAKDFNESLAIRNHENKKSDNSNSSIIPERKTPEFADAI
;
A
#
# COMPACT_ATOMS: atom_id res chain seq x y z
N MET A 1 0.27 -5.62 -73.03
CA MET A 1 -0.05 -6.30 -71.75
C MET A 1 1.16 -6.44 -70.82
N ASP A 2 2.40 -6.56 -71.33
CA ASP A 2 3.60 -6.75 -70.48
C ASP A 2 3.98 -5.56 -69.57
N GLY A 3 3.77 -4.31 -70.01
CA GLY A 3 4.07 -3.13 -69.19
C GLY A 3 3.19 -3.03 -67.93
N ILE A 4 1.91 -3.36 -68.07
CA ILE A 4 0.93 -3.36 -66.96
C ILE A 4 1.24 -4.50 -65.99
N ASN A 5 1.61 -5.69 -66.49
CA ASN A 5 2.03 -6.81 -65.64
C ASN A 5 3.31 -6.51 -64.85
N LYS A 6 4.28 -5.82 -65.45
CA LYS A 6 5.48 -5.34 -64.72
C LYS A 6 5.13 -4.33 -63.63
N GLN A 7 4.27 -3.36 -63.91
CA GLN A 7 3.81 -2.39 -62.91
C GLN A 7 3.03 -3.06 -61.76
N ILE A 8 2.20 -4.06 -62.06
CA ILE A 8 1.48 -4.85 -61.04
C ILE A 8 2.46 -5.64 -60.17
N GLN A 9 3.49 -6.26 -60.76
CA GLN A 9 4.52 -6.98 -59.99
C GLN A 9 5.35 -6.04 -59.11
N GLU A 10 5.72 -4.87 -59.62
CA GLU A 10 6.49 -3.87 -58.88
C GLU A 10 5.67 -3.26 -57.73
N LEU A 11 4.38 -3.00 -57.97
CA LEU A 11 3.44 -2.53 -56.94
C LEU A 11 3.21 -3.59 -55.85
N ARG A 12 3.09 -4.88 -56.23
CA ARG A 12 2.98 -5.98 -55.26
C ARG A 12 4.24 -6.13 -54.42
N ARG A 13 5.42 -5.95 -55.02
CA ARG A 13 6.69 -5.99 -54.30
C ARG A 13 6.80 -4.85 -53.30
N THR A 14 6.53 -3.62 -53.72
CA THR A 14 6.56 -2.45 -52.81
C THR A 14 5.48 -2.53 -51.73
N TYR A 15 4.30 -3.05 -52.03
CA TYR A 15 3.27 -3.27 -51.01
C TYR A 15 3.74 -4.30 -49.96
N LYS A 16 4.38 -5.40 -50.38
CA LYS A 16 4.92 -6.41 -49.46
C LYS A 16 6.02 -5.84 -48.57
N GLU A 17 6.97 -5.09 -49.14
CA GLU A 17 8.05 -4.42 -48.40
C GLU A 17 7.49 -3.42 -47.38
N LYS A 18 6.53 -2.57 -47.79
CA LYS A 18 5.89 -1.60 -46.88
C LYS A 18 5.05 -2.27 -45.81
N LYS A 19 4.39 -3.38 -46.11
CA LYS A 19 3.63 -4.16 -45.13
C LYS A 19 4.54 -4.80 -44.09
N GLU A 20 5.69 -5.34 -44.49
CA GLU A 20 6.67 -5.86 -43.53
C GLU A 20 7.23 -4.77 -42.61
N ILE A 21 7.44 -3.55 -43.14
CA ILE A 21 7.83 -2.39 -42.34
C ILE A 21 6.71 -1.97 -41.38
N TYR A 22 5.46 -1.94 -41.86
CA TYR A 22 4.28 -1.63 -41.05
C TYR A 22 4.09 -2.64 -39.92
N ASP A 23 4.17 -3.94 -40.20
CA ASP A 23 4.01 -5.00 -39.19
C ASP A 23 5.13 -4.94 -38.14
N LYS A 24 6.36 -4.54 -38.53
CA LYS A 24 7.46 -4.28 -37.58
C LYS A 24 7.19 -3.06 -36.70
N LEU A 25 6.73 -1.96 -37.30
CA LEU A 25 6.36 -0.74 -36.57
C LEU A 25 5.21 -0.99 -35.61
N VAL A 26 4.18 -1.74 -36.00
CA VAL A 26 3.05 -2.10 -35.13
C VAL A 26 3.52 -2.94 -33.94
N ARG A 27 4.43 -3.91 -34.14
CA ARG A 27 5.01 -4.66 -33.01
C ARG A 27 5.83 -3.78 -32.08
N GLN A 28 6.62 -2.86 -32.63
CA GLN A 28 7.38 -1.90 -31.81
C GLN A 28 6.43 -0.99 -31.03
N ILE A 29 5.42 -0.42 -31.70
CA ILE A 29 4.40 0.43 -31.07
C ILE A 29 3.63 -0.35 -30.00
N SER A 30 3.33 -1.63 -30.21
CA SER A 30 2.63 -2.46 -29.20
C SER A 30 3.43 -2.65 -27.91
N ILE A 31 4.76 -2.76 -28.02
CA ILE A 31 5.64 -2.84 -26.85
C ILE A 31 5.63 -1.47 -26.14
N TYR A 32 5.81 -0.39 -26.89
CA TYR A 32 5.79 0.96 -26.32
C TYR A 32 4.40 1.41 -25.87
N SER A 33 3.30 0.85 -26.38
CA SER A 33 1.94 1.22 -25.99
C SER A 33 1.59 0.66 -24.61
N GLU A 34 2.10 -0.53 -24.25
CA GLU A 34 1.99 -1.03 -22.88
C GLU A 34 2.74 -0.10 -21.91
N ASP A 35 3.95 0.34 -22.28
CA ASP A 35 4.72 1.31 -21.47
C ASP A 35 4.03 2.69 -21.38
N VAL A 36 3.36 3.13 -22.45
CA VAL A 36 2.58 4.37 -22.48
C VAL A 36 1.29 4.24 -21.67
N GLU A 37 0.56 3.13 -21.74
CA GLU A 37 -0.63 2.87 -20.91
C GLU A 37 -0.24 2.83 -19.42
N LEU A 38 0.90 2.22 -19.07
CA LEU A 38 1.46 2.24 -17.73
C LEU A 38 1.81 3.68 -17.31
N ALA A 39 2.46 4.46 -18.17
CA ALA A 39 2.77 5.87 -17.90
C ALA A 39 1.51 6.75 -17.77
N GLU A 40 0.46 6.51 -18.58
CA GLU A 40 -0.84 7.20 -18.52
C GLU A 40 -1.61 6.85 -17.24
N LEU A 41 -1.48 5.61 -16.75
CA LEU A 41 -1.99 5.17 -15.45
C LEU A 41 -1.12 5.66 -14.27
N GLY A 42 0.00 6.35 -14.54
CA GLY A 42 0.89 6.92 -13.53
C GLY A 42 1.88 5.93 -12.92
N PHE A 43 2.14 4.80 -13.56
CA PHE A 43 3.20 3.87 -13.17
C PHE A 43 4.55 4.41 -13.65
N TYR A 44 5.42 4.73 -12.70
CA TYR A 44 6.81 5.11 -12.95
C TYR A 44 7.66 3.85 -13.09
N GLU A 45 8.35 3.70 -14.22
CA GLU A 45 9.35 2.63 -14.37
C GLU A 45 10.63 2.97 -13.58
N PRO A 46 11.06 2.11 -12.65
CA PRO A 46 12.33 2.31 -11.96
C PRO A 46 13.50 2.31 -12.95
N HIS A 47 14.31 3.36 -12.89
CA HIS A 47 15.51 3.50 -13.70
C HIS A 47 16.69 2.76 -13.06
N PHE A 48 16.61 2.47 -11.76
CA PHE A 48 17.65 1.76 -11.03
C PHE A 48 17.09 0.55 -10.28
N ASN A 49 17.84 -0.54 -10.33
CA ASN A 49 17.55 -1.75 -9.56
C ASN A 49 18.58 -1.86 -8.42
N PHE A 50 18.31 -1.21 -7.30
CA PHE A 50 19.10 -1.35 -6.08
C PHE A 50 18.24 -1.98 -4.98
N GLU A 51 18.82 -2.91 -4.23
CA GLU A 51 18.13 -3.64 -3.16
C GLU A 51 18.06 -2.84 -1.85
N ASP A 52 18.99 -1.90 -1.64
CA ASP A 52 19.18 -1.19 -0.38
C ASP A 52 19.20 0.34 -0.59
N SER A 53 18.53 1.06 0.30
CA SER A 53 18.53 2.53 0.33
C SER A 53 19.93 3.14 0.52
N GLU A 54 20.90 2.42 1.08
CA GLU A 54 22.30 2.89 1.13
C GLU A 54 22.95 2.97 -0.26
N GLN A 55 22.64 2.04 -1.17
CA GLN A 55 23.20 2.04 -2.53
C GLN A 55 22.73 3.26 -3.32
N PHE A 56 21.44 3.60 -3.21
CA PHE A 56 20.88 4.84 -3.75
C PHE A 56 21.59 6.08 -3.20
N LYS A 57 21.79 6.16 -1.89
CA LYS A 57 22.47 7.30 -1.25
C LYS A 57 23.91 7.46 -1.75
N ASN A 58 24.64 6.35 -1.92
CA ASN A 58 26.00 6.35 -2.45
C ASN A 58 26.04 6.78 -3.92
N LYS A 59 25.08 6.31 -4.74
CA LYS A 59 24.97 6.70 -6.14
C LYS A 59 24.61 8.19 -6.32
N ILE A 60 23.67 8.70 -5.52
CA ILE A 60 23.34 10.14 -5.48
C ILE A 60 24.59 10.96 -5.13
N LYS A 61 25.39 10.50 -4.16
CA LYS A 61 26.64 11.17 -3.79
C LYS A 61 27.64 11.17 -4.95
N SER A 62 27.82 10.03 -5.62
CA SER A 62 28.70 9.92 -6.80
C SER A 62 28.30 10.91 -7.90
N ILE A 63 27.02 10.99 -8.23
CA ILE A 63 26.51 11.91 -9.26
C ILE A 63 26.72 13.36 -8.83
N ARG A 64 26.46 13.70 -7.57
CA ARG A 64 26.74 15.06 -7.07
C ARG A 64 28.22 15.42 -7.15
N ASP A 65 29.11 14.45 -6.92
CA ASP A 65 30.55 14.69 -7.03
C ASP A 65 30.98 14.83 -8.51
N GLU A 66 30.42 14.04 -9.43
CA GLU A 66 30.58 14.23 -10.89
C GLU A 66 30.07 15.61 -11.33
N GLN A 67 28.88 16.02 -10.89
CA GLN A 67 28.34 17.35 -11.15
C GLN A 67 29.29 18.45 -10.64
N LYS A 68 29.87 18.31 -9.43
CA LYS A 68 30.86 19.27 -8.91
C LYS A 68 32.13 19.32 -9.75
N LEU A 69 32.59 18.18 -10.27
CA LEU A 69 33.74 18.14 -11.18
C LEU A 69 33.44 18.88 -12.49
N MET A 70 32.26 18.66 -13.07
CA MET A 70 31.80 19.38 -14.26
C MET A 70 31.68 20.89 -14.03
N LEU A 71 31.30 21.33 -12.82
CA LEU A 71 31.22 22.75 -12.46
C LEU A 71 32.60 23.41 -12.29
N ARG A 72 33.64 22.62 -11.99
CA ARG A 72 35.03 23.10 -11.89
C ARG A 72 35.71 23.18 -13.25
N ASP A 73 35.28 22.34 -14.20
CA ASP A 73 35.76 22.37 -15.57
C ASP A 73 35.11 23.55 -16.33
N LYS A 74 35.95 24.44 -16.86
CA LYS A 74 35.54 25.64 -17.62
C LYS A 74 35.67 25.44 -19.14
N THR A 75 36.01 24.24 -19.57
CA THR A 75 36.11 23.88 -20.99
C THR A 75 34.75 23.46 -21.56
N HIS A 76 34.71 23.08 -22.83
CA HIS A 76 33.52 22.53 -23.49
C HIS A 76 33.00 21.23 -22.83
N SER A 77 33.84 20.55 -22.03
CA SER A 77 33.46 19.38 -21.24
C SER A 77 32.82 19.73 -19.89
N GLY A 78 32.85 21.00 -19.50
CA GLY A 78 32.25 21.52 -18.28
C GLY A 78 30.73 21.56 -18.31
N ALA A 79 30.14 21.88 -17.15
CA ALA A 79 28.69 21.97 -16.97
C ALA A 79 28.06 23.09 -17.80
N VAL A 80 28.73 24.24 -17.86
CA VAL A 80 28.34 25.41 -18.63
C VAL A 80 29.59 25.97 -19.30
N TYR A 81 29.55 26.16 -20.61
CA TYR A 81 30.72 26.57 -21.39
C TYR A 81 30.37 27.75 -22.30
N CYS A 82 31.40 28.51 -22.68
CA CYS A 82 31.30 29.58 -23.66
C CYS A 82 32.13 29.21 -24.89
N THR A 83 31.56 29.36 -26.09
CA THR A 83 32.27 29.04 -27.34
C THR A 83 33.14 30.19 -27.85
N THR A 84 32.84 31.43 -27.46
CA THR A 84 33.50 32.64 -27.96
C THR A 84 34.41 33.28 -26.91
N GLN A 85 35.59 33.74 -27.34
CA GLN A 85 36.46 34.56 -26.51
C GLN A 85 36.09 36.05 -26.65
N TRP A 86 35.50 36.60 -25.59
CA TRP A 86 35.08 38.00 -25.54
C TRP A 86 36.22 38.94 -25.11
N THR A 87 36.19 40.16 -25.61
CA THR A 87 36.95 41.31 -25.09
C THR A 87 35.96 42.37 -24.61
N VAL A 88 36.28 43.02 -23.49
CA VAL A 88 35.50 44.14 -22.94
C VAL A 88 36.45 45.33 -22.89
N GLU A 89 36.07 46.45 -23.49
CA GLU A 89 36.90 47.67 -23.55
C GLU A 89 38.32 47.41 -24.09
N GLY A 90 38.47 46.45 -25.01
CA GLY A 90 39.76 46.03 -25.57
C GLY A 90 40.57 45.05 -24.69
N SER A 91 40.12 44.75 -23.47
CA SER A 91 40.77 43.83 -22.55
C SER A 91 40.22 42.41 -22.62
N ARG A 92 41.09 41.44 -22.95
CA ARG A 92 40.79 39.99 -22.88
C ARG A 92 40.57 39.51 -21.44
N ALA A 93 41.28 40.12 -20.48
CA ALA A 93 41.15 39.76 -19.07
C ALA A 93 39.76 40.11 -18.52
N GLU A 94 39.23 41.28 -18.92
CA GLU A 94 37.89 41.71 -18.52
C GLU A 94 36.78 40.92 -19.22
N GLY A 95 36.96 40.59 -20.51
CA GLY A 95 36.05 39.68 -21.21
C GLY A 95 35.99 38.28 -20.60
N LYS A 96 37.14 37.73 -20.16
CA LYS A 96 37.17 36.47 -19.39
C LYS A 96 36.44 36.59 -18.06
N LYS A 97 36.61 37.71 -17.33
CA LYS A 97 35.93 37.96 -16.05
C LYS A 97 34.41 38.09 -16.22
N MET A 98 33.95 38.74 -17.28
CA MET A 98 32.54 38.84 -17.67
C MET A 98 31.96 37.46 -18.00
N THR A 99 32.65 36.69 -18.83
CA THR A 99 32.24 35.32 -19.20
C THR A 99 32.14 34.42 -17.96
N ASP A 100 33.14 34.44 -17.07
CA ASP A 100 33.14 33.69 -15.81
C ASP A 100 31.98 34.08 -14.87
N ARG A 101 31.53 35.33 -14.90
CA ARG A 101 30.36 35.78 -14.11
C ARG A 101 29.07 35.26 -14.74
N ASN A 102 28.91 35.35 -16.06
CA ASN A 102 27.71 34.90 -16.76
C ASN A 102 27.55 33.37 -16.71
N ILE A 103 28.65 32.62 -16.81
CA ILE A 103 28.65 31.17 -16.58
C ILE A 103 28.12 30.87 -15.17
N ARG A 104 28.66 31.52 -14.13
CA ARG A 104 28.18 31.32 -12.74
C ARG A 104 26.72 31.70 -12.55
N LEU A 105 26.25 32.78 -13.19
CA LEU A 105 24.85 33.19 -13.12
C LEU A 105 23.93 32.16 -13.77
N THR A 106 24.29 31.69 -14.97
CA THR A 106 23.59 30.65 -15.73
C THR A 106 23.52 29.35 -14.94
N THR A 107 24.65 28.90 -14.40
CA THR A 107 24.72 27.73 -13.51
C THR A 107 23.79 27.88 -12.31
N ARG A 108 23.80 29.04 -11.63
CA ARG A 108 22.94 29.26 -10.46
C ARG A 108 21.46 29.22 -10.83
N ALA A 109 21.08 29.86 -11.94
CA ALA A 109 19.70 29.86 -12.42
C ALA A 109 19.22 28.42 -12.70
N PHE A 110 20.01 27.65 -13.45
CA PHE A 110 19.65 26.27 -13.79
C PHE A 110 19.63 25.34 -12.56
N ASN A 111 20.62 25.44 -11.67
CA ASN A 111 20.67 24.63 -10.46
C ASN A 111 19.50 24.93 -9.52
N ASN A 112 19.10 26.19 -9.39
CA ASN A 112 17.94 26.55 -8.55
C ASN A 112 16.65 25.90 -9.08
N GLU A 113 16.42 25.88 -10.39
CA GLU A 113 15.27 25.18 -10.98
C GLU A 113 15.34 23.67 -10.78
N CYS A 114 16.53 23.08 -10.99
CA CYS A 114 16.73 21.65 -10.79
C CYS A 114 16.53 21.24 -9.32
N ASP A 115 17.14 21.96 -8.38
CA ASP A 115 17.06 21.65 -6.95
C ASP A 115 15.62 21.85 -6.43
N ALA A 116 14.88 22.83 -6.98
CA ALA A 116 13.45 23.00 -6.72
C ALA A 116 12.61 21.85 -7.29
N ALA A 117 12.92 21.35 -8.49
CA ALA A 117 12.22 20.20 -9.08
C ALA A 117 12.51 18.90 -8.31
N ILE A 118 13.78 18.65 -7.97
CA ILE A 118 14.23 17.48 -7.20
C ILE A 118 13.64 17.48 -5.80
N SER A 119 13.61 18.62 -5.12
CA SER A 119 13.07 18.70 -3.75
C SER A 119 11.56 18.42 -3.71
N ASN A 120 10.79 18.97 -4.66
CA ASN A 120 9.33 18.82 -4.77
C ASN A 120 8.87 17.57 -5.54
N CYS A 121 9.81 16.69 -5.90
CA CYS A 121 9.50 15.46 -6.61
C CYS A 121 8.77 14.46 -5.70
N THR A 122 7.69 13.91 -6.23
CA THR A 122 6.81 12.89 -5.65
C THR A 122 6.50 11.85 -6.71
N TRP A 123 6.00 10.69 -6.31
CA TRP A 123 5.61 9.62 -7.23
C TRP A 123 4.58 10.05 -8.28
N LYS A 124 3.75 11.06 -7.97
CA LYS A 124 2.70 11.56 -8.87
C LYS A 124 3.20 12.51 -9.96
N ASN A 125 4.36 13.14 -9.76
CA ASN A 125 4.77 14.29 -10.57
C ASN A 125 6.17 14.17 -11.16
N ILE A 126 6.79 12.98 -11.13
CA ILE A 126 8.14 12.75 -11.64
C ILE A 126 8.30 13.20 -13.10
N THR A 127 7.42 12.78 -14.00
CA THR A 127 7.43 13.18 -15.42
C THR A 127 7.28 14.69 -15.59
N LYS A 128 6.44 15.33 -14.77
CA LYS A 128 6.29 16.79 -14.77
C LYS A 128 7.56 17.50 -14.28
N MET A 129 8.28 16.91 -13.32
CA MET A 129 9.55 17.46 -12.84
C MET A 129 10.68 17.28 -13.87
N GLU A 130 10.70 16.17 -14.60
CA GLU A 130 11.62 15.97 -15.73
C GLU A 130 11.40 16.99 -16.85
N GLU A 131 10.14 17.19 -17.23
CA GLU A 131 9.76 18.22 -18.21
C GLU A 131 10.16 19.61 -17.72
N ARG A 132 9.99 19.91 -16.43
CA ARG A 132 10.36 21.20 -15.86
C ARG A 132 11.86 21.45 -15.97
N ILE A 133 12.69 20.44 -15.66
CA ILE A 133 14.15 20.54 -15.79
C ILE A 133 14.54 20.73 -17.26
N THR A 134 13.91 19.98 -18.17
CA THR A 134 14.18 20.06 -19.61
C THR A 134 13.78 21.42 -20.19
N LYS A 135 12.59 21.92 -19.85
CA LYS A 135 12.12 23.26 -20.25
C LYS A 135 13.01 24.37 -19.67
N ALA A 136 13.49 24.24 -18.43
CA ALA A 136 14.43 25.18 -17.84
C ALA A 136 15.77 25.20 -18.59
N PHE A 137 16.28 24.03 -18.98
CA PHE A 137 17.49 23.91 -19.79
C PHE A 137 17.34 24.62 -21.14
N GLU A 138 16.25 24.35 -21.86
CA GLU A 138 15.97 24.99 -23.16
C GLU A 138 15.82 26.51 -23.03
N ALA A 139 15.03 26.97 -22.05
CA ALA A 139 14.78 28.39 -21.84
C ALA A 139 16.06 29.16 -21.49
N ILE A 140 16.89 28.61 -20.59
CA ILE A 140 18.14 29.27 -20.16
C ILE A 140 19.18 29.29 -21.28
N ASN A 141 19.27 28.22 -22.08
CA ASN A 141 20.14 28.20 -23.26
C ASN A 141 19.69 29.21 -24.31
N LYS A 142 18.39 29.32 -24.56
CA LYS A 142 17.82 30.31 -25.48
C LYS A 142 18.10 31.75 -25.03
N LEU A 143 17.99 32.04 -23.73
CA LEU A 143 18.30 33.37 -23.18
C LEU A 143 19.79 33.73 -23.28
N ASN A 144 20.68 32.73 -23.27
CA ASN A 144 22.13 32.93 -23.32
C ASN A 144 22.75 32.80 -24.71
N GLU A 145 21.94 32.59 -25.75
CA GLU A 145 22.40 32.37 -27.12
C GLU A 145 23.30 33.51 -27.62
N GLN A 146 22.91 34.76 -27.36
CA GLN A 146 23.72 35.95 -27.73
C GLN A 146 25.05 36.04 -26.97
N ASN A 147 25.11 35.49 -25.76
CA ASN A 147 26.33 35.44 -24.97
C ASN A 147 27.23 34.28 -25.36
N HIS A 148 26.78 33.40 -26.27
CA HIS A 148 27.44 32.15 -26.65
C HIS A 148 27.73 31.21 -25.47
N ILE A 149 26.89 31.27 -24.44
CA ILE A 149 27.00 30.45 -23.23
C ILE A 149 25.92 29.36 -23.28
N TYR A 150 26.34 28.11 -23.12
CA TYR A 150 25.46 26.94 -23.22
C TYR A 150 25.66 26.01 -22.04
N ILE A 151 24.56 25.47 -21.53
CA ILE A 151 24.57 24.36 -20.58
C ILE A 151 24.81 23.07 -21.37
N ASN A 152 25.73 22.25 -20.87
CA ASN A 152 26.07 20.98 -21.50
C ASN A 152 24.95 19.94 -21.31
N THR A 153 24.55 19.25 -22.37
CA THR A 153 23.55 18.16 -22.31
C THR A 153 23.97 17.05 -21.35
N LYS A 154 25.28 16.78 -21.20
CA LYS A 154 25.78 15.81 -20.20
C LYS A 154 25.41 16.25 -18.77
N TYR A 155 25.42 17.55 -18.50
CA TYR A 155 25.07 18.10 -17.20
C TYR A 155 23.56 18.01 -16.93
N LEU A 156 22.74 18.28 -17.96
CA LEU A 156 21.30 18.03 -17.93
C LEU A 156 21.00 16.57 -17.57
N ASN A 157 21.62 15.62 -18.27
CA ASN A 157 21.40 14.19 -18.02
C ASN A 157 21.79 13.80 -16.60
N LYS A 158 22.87 14.37 -16.05
CA LYS A 158 23.28 14.15 -14.65
C LYS A 158 22.29 14.73 -13.63
N LYS A 159 21.58 15.81 -13.98
CA LYS A 159 20.50 16.37 -13.15
C LYS A 159 19.22 15.54 -13.21
N LEU A 160 18.89 14.99 -14.38
CA LEU A 160 17.80 14.02 -14.53
C LEU A 160 18.10 12.71 -13.77
N GLU A 161 19.33 12.20 -13.87
CA GLU A 161 19.79 11.02 -13.10
C GLU A 161 19.65 11.25 -11.59
N GLU A 162 19.98 12.45 -11.10
CA GLU A 162 19.79 12.83 -9.69
C GLU A 162 18.30 12.86 -9.29
N LEU A 163 17.41 13.35 -10.18
CA LEU A 163 15.97 13.39 -9.95
C LEU A 163 15.41 11.97 -9.78
N TRP A 164 15.69 11.08 -10.73
CA TRP A 164 15.25 9.68 -10.71
C TRP A 164 15.71 8.93 -9.46
N LEU A 165 17.01 9.03 -9.14
CA LEU A 165 17.56 8.40 -7.94
C LEU A 165 16.96 8.94 -6.66
N THR A 166 16.71 10.25 -6.59
CA THR A 166 16.10 10.86 -5.41
C THR A 166 14.66 10.39 -5.23
N HIS A 167 13.91 10.22 -6.32
CA HIS A 167 12.57 9.66 -6.32
C HIS A 167 12.57 8.21 -5.81
N GLU A 168 13.36 7.35 -6.44
CA GLU A 168 13.43 5.92 -6.10
C GLU A 168 13.97 5.69 -4.68
N TYR A 169 14.95 6.50 -4.24
CA TYR A 169 15.41 6.48 -2.84
C TYR A 169 14.30 6.79 -1.84
N ARG A 170 13.44 7.79 -2.14
CA ARG A 170 12.31 8.15 -1.28
C ARG A 170 11.28 7.04 -1.23
N GLU A 171 11.01 6.40 -2.37
CA GLU A 171 10.09 5.27 -2.46
C GLU A 171 10.61 4.08 -1.66
N GLN A 172 11.88 3.70 -1.84
CA GLN A 172 12.50 2.60 -1.10
C GLN A 172 12.49 2.85 0.41
N LYS A 173 12.85 4.06 0.83
CA LYS A 173 12.82 4.43 2.25
C LYS A 173 11.40 4.41 2.83
N GLN A 174 10.39 4.75 2.04
CA GLN A 174 9.00 4.67 2.45
C GLN A 174 8.57 3.20 2.62
N LYS A 175 8.94 2.31 1.70
CA LYS A 175 8.73 0.86 1.81
C LYS A 175 9.38 0.29 3.06
N GLU A 176 10.67 0.58 3.30
CA GLU A 176 11.39 0.15 4.52
C GLU A 176 10.71 0.65 5.80
N LYS A 177 10.24 1.90 5.82
CA LYS A 177 9.54 2.49 6.97
C LYS A 177 8.20 1.80 7.24
N GLU A 178 7.44 1.49 6.18
CA GLU A 178 6.18 0.76 6.28
C GLU A 178 6.42 -0.66 6.79
N GLU A 179 7.41 -1.38 6.26
CA GLU A 179 7.81 -2.71 6.74
C GLU A 179 8.19 -2.69 8.24
N GLN A 180 9.00 -1.73 8.66
CA GLN A 180 9.36 -1.56 10.08
C GLN A 180 8.16 -1.18 10.96
N ALA A 181 7.23 -0.37 10.46
CA ALA A 181 6.02 -0.04 11.19
C ALA A 181 5.12 -1.27 11.37
N GLU A 182 5.02 -2.12 10.35
CA GLU A 182 4.25 -3.36 10.39
C GLU A 182 4.90 -4.43 11.29
N ILE A 183 6.22 -4.64 11.22
CA ILE A 183 6.93 -5.55 12.15
C ILE A 183 6.71 -5.10 13.61
N ARG A 184 6.78 -3.79 13.88
CA ARG A 184 6.47 -3.25 15.22
C ARG A 184 5.00 -3.43 15.60
N ALA A 185 4.07 -3.36 14.65
CA ALA A 185 2.66 -3.62 14.91
C ALA A 185 2.44 -5.09 15.29
N GLN A 186 3.04 -6.03 14.55
CA GLN A 186 3.03 -7.46 14.87
C GLN A 186 3.61 -7.69 16.27
N MET A 187 4.85 -7.26 16.55
CA MET A 187 5.46 -7.44 17.88
C MET A 187 4.60 -6.91 19.04
N ARG A 188 3.93 -5.77 18.86
CA ARG A 188 3.01 -5.23 19.88
C ARG A 188 1.77 -6.10 20.07
N GLU A 189 1.24 -6.67 19.00
CA GLU A 189 0.09 -7.59 19.07
C GLU A 189 0.49 -8.89 19.78
N GLU A 190 1.66 -9.44 19.47
CA GLU A 190 2.19 -10.62 20.15
C GLU A 190 2.41 -10.35 21.65
N GLU A 191 2.98 -9.20 21.99
CA GLU A 191 3.20 -8.80 23.37
C GLU A 191 1.87 -8.61 24.13
N ARG A 192 0.85 -8.03 23.51
CA ARG A 192 -0.47 -7.89 24.14
C ARG A 192 -1.13 -9.24 24.37
N ALA A 193 -1.11 -10.13 23.37
CA ALA A 193 -1.63 -11.49 23.53
C ALA A 193 -0.91 -12.21 24.68
N GLN A 194 0.42 -12.08 24.78
CA GLN A 194 1.19 -12.69 25.87
C GLN A 194 0.80 -12.12 27.24
N ARG A 195 0.64 -10.80 27.36
CA ARG A 195 0.22 -10.15 28.61
C ARG A 195 -1.20 -10.55 29.03
N GLU A 196 -2.11 -10.73 28.07
CA GLU A 196 -3.47 -11.20 28.35
C GLU A 196 -3.47 -12.64 28.87
N ILE A 197 -2.67 -13.51 28.26
CA ILE A 197 -2.47 -14.89 28.73
C ILE A 197 -1.89 -14.90 30.13
N GLU A 198 -0.85 -14.10 30.39
CA GLU A 198 -0.22 -14.00 31.71
C GLU A 198 -1.21 -13.50 32.77
N LYS A 199 -1.98 -12.45 32.46
CA LYS A 199 -3.00 -11.91 33.37
C LYS A 199 -4.10 -12.95 33.65
N ALA A 200 -4.60 -13.62 32.62
CA ALA A 200 -5.60 -14.68 32.78
C ALA A 200 -5.08 -15.84 33.66
N MET A 201 -3.80 -16.19 33.52
CA MET A 201 -3.15 -17.20 34.36
C MET A 201 -3.05 -16.76 35.82
N GLN A 202 -2.67 -15.50 36.07
CA GLN A 202 -2.62 -14.93 37.43
C GLN A 202 -4.01 -14.87 38.08
N ASP A 203 -5.03 -14.47 37.32
CA ASP A 203 -6.42 -14.40 37.79
C ASP A 203 -6.95 -15.81 38.11
N ALA A 204 -6.68 -16.81 37.26
CA ALA A 204 -7.04 -18.21 37.51
C ALA A 204 -6.36 -18.78 38.76
N GLU A 205 -5.06 -18.52 38.95
CA GLU A 205 -4.32 -18.94 40.15
C GLU A 205 -4.87 -18.26 41.42
N ALA A 206 -5.25 -16.99 41.35
CA ALA A 206 -5.89 -16.29 42.46
C ALA A 206 -7.27 -16.88 42.80
N GLU A 207 -8.06 -17.25 41.80
CA GLU A 207 -9.37 -17.88 41.99
C GLU A 207 -9.25 -19.27 42.64
N GLU A 208 -8.32 -20.11 42.17
CA GLU A 208 -8.02 -21.39 42.80
C GLU A 208 -7.60 -21.25 44.26
N ARG A 209 -6.71 -20.29 44.56
CA ARG A 209 -6.31 -19.99 45.94
C ARG A 209 -7.50 -19.58 46.81
N ARG A 210 -8.45 -18.82 46.25
CA ARG A 210 -9.67 -18.40 46.96
C ARG A 210 -10.58 -19.59 47.26
N TYR A 211 -10.83 -20.47 46.29
CA TYR A 211 -11.64 -21.67 46.51
C TYR A 211 -10.98 -22.62 47.52
N LYS A 212 -9.66 -22.85 47.41
CA LYS A 212 -8.89 -23.66 48.38
C LYS A 212 -9.03 -23.14 49.81
N LYS A 213 -8.91 -21.82 50.02
CA LYS A 213 -9.12 -21.18 51.32
C LYS A 213 -10.56 -21.30 51.83
N ALA A 214 -11.55 -21.14 50.95
CA ALA A 214 -12.97 -21.27 51.31
C ALA A 214 -13.34 -22.70 51.74
N ILE A 215 -12.81 -23.70 51.04
CA ILE A 215 -12.97 -25.12 51.40
C ILE A 215 -12.31 -25.38 52.76
N GLU A 216 -11.10 -24.88 53.00
CA GLU A 216 -10.41 -25.08 54.28
C GLU A 216 -11.19 -24.45 55.45
N ALA A 217 -11.74 -23.24 55.27
CA ALA A 217 -12.57 -22.58 56.27
C ALA A 217 -13.86 -23.35 56.55
N ALA A 218 -14.57 -23.79 55.50
CA ALA A 218 -15.80 -24.57 55.63
C ALA A 218 -15.55 -25.93 56.31
N ARG A 219 -14.42 -26.58 56.03
CA ARG A 219 -13.99 -27.82 56.72
C ARG A 219 -13.74 -27.58 58.22
N LYS A 220 -13.08 -26.47 58.60
CA LYS A 220 -12.85 -26.11 60.01
C LYS A 220 -14.15 -25.75 60.76
N GLU A 221 -15.13 -25.16 60.09
CA GLU A 221 -16.44 -24.88 60.68
C GLU A 221 -17.25 -26.16 60.88
N MET A 222 -17.16 -27.11 59.94
CA MET A 222 -17.83 -28.40 60.05
C MET A 222 -17.41 -29.21 61.29
N GLU A 223 -16.16 -29.11 61.73
CA GLU A 223 -15.67 -29.78 62.94
C GLU A 223 -16.36 -29.30 64.23
N LYS A 224 -16.99 -28.11 64.22
CA LYS A 224 -17.58 -27.47 65.41
C LYS A 224 -19.11 -27.59 65.49
N VAL A 225 -19.76 -28.11 64.45
CA VAL A 225 -21.22 -28.07 64.30
C VAL A 225 -21.80 -29.48 64.12
N THR A 226 -22.97 -29.75 64.71
CA THR A 226 -23.65 -31.06 64.66
C THR A 226 -25.09 -30.92 64.14
N GLY A 227 -25.64 -31.99 63.55
CA GLY A 227 -27.02 -32.05 63.05
C GLY A 227 -27.23 -31.44 61.65
N ASP A 228 -28.41 -30.85 61.39
CA ASP A 228 -28.85 -30.31 60.08
C ASP A 228 -27.87 -29.28 59.48
N MET A 229 -27.20 -28.50 60.34
CA MET A 229 -26.19 -27.52 59.91
C MET A 229 -24.91 -28.18 59.35
N LYS A 230 -24.57 -29.40 59.79
CA LYS A 230 -23.45 -30.16 59.25
C LYS A 230 -23.73 -30.58 57.80
N GLN A 231 -24.96 -31.04 57.52
CA GLN A 231 -25.38 -31.46 56.19
C GLN A 231 -25.41 -30.30 55.18
N ARG A 232 -25.79 -29.08 55.63
CA ARG A 232 -25.70 -27.88 54.78
C ARG A 232 -24.25 -27.49 54.45
N LEU A 233 -23.34 -27.62 55.42
CA LEU A 233 -21.92 -27.37 55.19
C LEU A 233 -21.29 -28.44 54.26
N GLU A 234 -21.72 -29.70 54.35
CA GLU A 234 -21.29 -30.77 53.43
C GLU A 234 -21.68 -30.45 51.98
N ASN A 235 -22.93 -30.06 51.75
CA ASN A 235 -23.38 -29.65 50.41
C ASN A 235 -22.60 -28.43 49.89
N ARG A 236 -22.32 -27.45 50.76
CA ARG A 236 -21.56 -26.26 50.37
C ARG A 236 -20.10 -26.57 50.02
N ILE A 237 -19.47 -27.50 50.74
CA ILE A 237 -18.11 -27.97 50.41
C ILE A 237 -18.11 -28.69 49.07
N ALA A 238 -19.10 -29.54 48.80
CA ALA A 238 -19.21 -30.24 47.52
C ALA A 238 -19.36 -29.25 46.34
N GLU A 239 -20.18 -28.20 46.49
CA GLU A 239 -20.29 -27.12 45.49
C GLU A 239 -18.96 -26.37 45.27
N LEU A 240 -18.24 -26.08 46.35
CA LEU A 240 -16.94 -25.39 46.29
C LEU A 240 -15.86 -26.27 45.67
N GLU A 241 -15.85 -27.58 45.95
CA GLU A 241 -14.94 -28.56 45.34
C GLU A 241 -15.22 -28.74 43.84
N GLN A 242 -16.50 -28.76 43.44
CA GLN A 242 -16.89 -28.77 42.03
C GLN A 242 -16.43 -27.48 41.32
N SER A 243 -16.59 -26.33 41.96
CA SER A 243 -16.15 -25.03 41.44
C SER A 243 -14.63 -24.96 41.32
N LEU A 244 -13.89 -25.49 42.31
CA LEU A 244 -12.43 -25.60 42.27
C LEU A 244 -11.97 -26.50 41.11
N SER A 245 -12.60 -27.66 40.93
CA SER A 245 -12.26 -28.57 39.82
C SER A 245 -12.49 -27.92 38.44
N GLN A 246 -13.56 -27.15 38.29
CA GLN A 246 -13.79 -26.38 37.06
C GLN A 246 -12.74 -25.29 36.86
N ALA A 247 -12.32 -24.60 37.92
CA ALA A 247 -11.26 -23.59 37.86
C ALA A 247 -9.91 -24.20 37.49
N GLU A 248 -9.52 -25.32 38.11
CA GLU A 248 -8.27 -26.06 37.80
C GLU A 248 -8.27 -26.58 36.35
N SER A 249 -9.41 -27.08 35.86
CA SER A 249 -9.55 -27.48 34.45
C SER A 249 -9.41 -26.30 33.47
N LYS A 250 -9.90 -25.11 33.84
CA LYS A 250 -9.74 -23.90 33.03
C LYS A 250 -8.29 -23.42 33.05
N HIS A 251 -7.65 -23.42 34.22
CA HIS A 251 -6.24 -23.08 34.36
C HIS A 251 -5.36 -23.99 33.51
N GLN A 252 -5.53 -25.31 33.62
CA GLN A 252 -4.71 -26.27 32.89
C GLN A 252 -4.87 -26.15 31.37
N ARG A 253 -6.09 -25.84 30.90
CA ARG A 253 -6.33 -25.51 29.48
C ARG A 253 -5.63 -24.22 29.06
N ALA A 254 -5.73 -23.16 29.86
CA ALA A 254 -5.03 -21.90 29.59
C ALA A 254 -3.50 -22.09 29.57
N LEU A 255 -2.97 -22.94 30.44
CA LEU A 255 -1.54 -23.23 30.54
C LEU A 255 -1.04 -24.07 29.35
N SER A 256 -1.84 -25.03 28.88
CA SER A 256 -1.58 -25.77 27.64
C SER A 256 -1.57 -24.82 26.43
N MET A 257 -2.57 -23.95 26.32
CA MET A 257 -2.64 -22.96 25.24
C MET A 257 -1.46 -21.97 25.28
N ALA A 258 -1.05 -21.53 26.48
CA ALA A 258 0.09 -20.64 26.66
C ALA A 258 1.43 -21.27 26.25
N GLN A 259 1.59 -22.58 26.46
CA GLN A 259 2.79 -23.32 26.07
C GLN A 259 2.86 -23.59 24.56
N GLN A 260 1.70 -23.68 23.89
CA GLN A 260 1.62 -23.95 22.47
C GLN A 260 1.60 -22.63 21.67
N THR A 261 2.79 -22.05 21.46
CA THR A 261 3.00 -20.73 20.83
C THR A 261 2.46 -20.56 19.40
N LYS A 262 2.03 -21.63 18.75
CA LYS A 262 1.48 -21.64 17.37
C LYS A 262 -0.05 -21.68 17.29
N GLN A 263 -0.73 -21.93 18.42
CA GLN A 263 -2.19 -22.01 18.42
C GLN A 263 -2.83 -20.63 18.28
N GLY A 264 -3.97 -20.59 17.61
CA GLY A 264 -4.72 -19.36 17.43
C GLY A 264 -5.99 -19.59 16.62
N HIS A 265 -6.59 -18.47 16.21
CA HIS A 265 -7.80 -18.46 15.40
C HIS A 265 -7.51 -17.75 14.09
N VAL A 266 -7.90 -18.36 12.97
CA VAL A 266 -7.98 -17.70 11.67
C VAL A 266 -9.38 -17.14 11.52
N TYR A 267 -9.50 -15.83 11.36
CA TYR A 267 -10.77 -15.15 11.18
C TYR A 267 -10.95 -14.75 9.71
N ILE A 268 -12.20 -14.82 9.26
CA ILE A 268 -12.63 -14.34 7.95
C ILE A 268 -13.67 -13.26 8.19
N ILE A 269 -13.36 -12.03 7.76
CA ILE A 269 -14.20 -10.85 8.00
C ILE A 269 -14.43 -10.08 6.70
N SER A 270 -15.56 -9.42 6.59
CA SER A 270 -15.88 -8.53 5.47
C SER A 270 -16.42 -7.19 5.96
N ASN A 271 -16.36 -6.18 5.09
CA ASN A 271 -16.97 -4.88 5.35
C ASN A 271 -17.45 -4.31 4.04
N ILE A 272 -18.71 -4.62 3.72
CA ILE A 272 -19.36 -4.25 2.46
C ILE A 272 -19.39 -2.72 2.30
N GLY A 273 -19.63 -1.99 3.39
CA GLY A 273 -19.74 -0.53 3.33
C GLY A 273 -18.42 0.18 2.99
N SER A 274 -17.28 -0.43 3.31
CA SER A 274 -15.95 0.17 3.06
C SER A 274 -15.25 -0.40 1.84
N PHE A 275 -15.39 -1.69 1.57
CA PHE A 275 -14.63 -2.39 0.52
C PHE A 275 -15.49 -2.96 -0.61
N GLY A 276 -16.83 -2.95 -0.48
CA GLY A 276 -17.75 -3.53 -1.45
C GLY A 276 -18.00 -5.02 -1.26
N GLU A 277 -18.79 -5.58 -2.17
CA GLU A 277 -19.15 -7.00 -2.15
C GLU A 277 -17.98 -7.89 -2.58
N ASN A 278 -17.96 -9.14 -2.09
CA ASN A 278 -16.93 -10.15 -2.40
C ASN A 278 -15.49 -9.73 -2.06
N VAL A 279 -15.33 -8.83 -1.08
CA VAL A 279 -14.03 -8.49 -0.51
C VAL A 279 -13.94 -8.99 0.91
N TYR A 280 -13.06 -9.95 1.14
CA TYR A 280 -12.86 -10.58 2.44
C TYR A 280 -11.42 -10.39 2.91
N LYS A 281 -11.27 -10.18 4.22
CA LYS A 281 -9.98 -10.26 4.91
C LYS A 281 -9.85 -11.62 5.58
N ILE A 282 -8.71 -12.26 5.34
CA ILE A 282 -8.32 -13.52 5.99
C ILE A 282 -7.08 -13.23 6.82
N GLY A 283 -7.19 -13.28 8.13
CA GLY A 283 -6.08 -13.05 9.04
C GLY A 283 -6.10 -14.00 10.22
N MET A 284 -5.02 -14.04 11.00
CA MET A 284 -4.97 -14.81 12.24
C MET A 284 -4.83 -13.93 13.49
N THR A 285 -5.24 -14.49 14.63
CA THR A 285 -5.05 -13.89 15.95
C THR A 285 -4.71 -14.96 16.98
N ARG A 286 -3.88 -14.56 17.95
CA ARG A 286 -3.49 -15.37 19.11
C ARG A 286 -4.07 -14.82 20.41
N ARG A 287 -5.02 -13.89 20.31
CA ARG A 287 -5.74 -13.34 21.45
C ARG A 287 -6.58 -14.44 22.13
N LEU A 288 -6.79 -14.27 23.44
CA LEU A 288 -7.55 -15.21 24.24
C LEU A 288 -9.04 -15.18 23.85
N ASP A 289 -9.56 -13.98 23.55
CA ASP A 289 -10.82 -13.77 22.85
C ASP A 289 -10.55 -13.25 21.41
N PRO A 290 -10.86 -14.04 20.36
CA PRO A 290 -10.67 -13.62 18.98
C PRO A 290 -11.54 -12.42 18.57
N GLN A 291 -12.70 -12.23 19.22
CA GLN A 291 -13.63 -11.15 18.87
C GLN A 291 -13.06 -9.78 19.18
N ASP A 292 -12.27 -9.65 20.25
CA ASP A 292 -11.60 -8.40 20.62
C ASP A 292 -10.69 -7.89 19.49
N ARG A 293 -10.00 -8.80 18.79
CA ARG A 293 -9.17 -8.42 17.64
C ARG A 293 -10.00 -7.86 16.49
N VAL A 294 -11.14 -8.48 16.18
CA VAL A 294 -12.02 -8.01 15.12
C VAL A 294 -12.58 -6.62 15.45
N ASN A 295 -12.98 -6.41 16.71
CA ASN A 295 -13.49 -5.12 17.19
C ASN A 295 -12.41 -4.03 17.10
N GLU A 296 -11.18 -4.30 17.53
CA GLU A 296 -10.04 -3.39 17.40
C GLU A 296 -9.76 -2.97 15.94
N LEU A 297 -9.91 -3.91 15.00
CA LEU A 297 -9.72 -3.65 13.57
C LEU A 297 -10.83 -2.76 12.99
N GLY A 298 -12.06 -2.94 13.47
CA GLY A 298 -13.23 -2.14 13.07
C GLY A 298 -13.14 -0.70 13.58
N ASP A 299 -12.99 -0.51 14.89
CA ASP A 299 -13.12 0.79 15.55
C ASP A 299 -12.07 1.82 15.11
N ALA A 300 -10.86 1.36 14.79
CA ALA A 300 -9.73 2.27 14.55
C ALA A 300 -9.58 2.73 13.09
N SER A 301 -10.16 2.01 12.12
CA SER A 301 -9.64 2.04 10.74
C SER A 301 -10.67 2.17 9.63
N VAL A 302 -11.96 1.91 9.90
CA VAL A 302 -12.99 1.85 8.85
C VAL A 302 -14.31 2.52 9.27
N PRO A 303 -15.10 3.10 8.34
CA PRO A 303 -16.37 3.77 8.66
C PRO A 303 -17.48 2.86 9.22
N PHE A 304 -17.41 1.56 8.95
CA PHE A 304 -18.37 0.56 9.41
C PHE A 304 -17.63 -0.59 10.09
N ILE A 305 -18.25 -1.24 11.07
CA ILE A 305 -17.66 -2.42 11.72
C ILE A 305 -17.58 -3.61 10.74
N PHE A 306 -16.67 -4.54 11.03
CA PHE A 306 -16.53 -5.76 10.23
C PHE A 306 -17.60 -6.79 10.60
N ASP A 307 -18.18 -7.44 9.59
CA ASP A 307 -18.99 -8.64 9.74
C ASP A 307 -18.06 -9.86 9.83
N VAL A 308 -18.27 -10.71 10.85
CA VAL A 308 -17.52 -11.96 11.03
C VAL A 308 -18.24 -13.09 10.30
N HIS A 309 -17.53 -13.77 9.42
CA HIS A 309 -18.05 -14.91 8.68
C HIS A 309 -17.60 -16.25 9.22
N ALA A 310 -16.38 -16.33 9.77
CA ALA A 310 -15.89 -17.55 10.40
C ALA A 310 -14.77 -17.24 11.39
N MET A 311 -14.70 -18.05 12.45
CA MET A 311 -13.59 -18.12 13.39
C MET A 311 -13.12 -19.56 13.47
N ILE A 312 -11.94 -19.83 12.91
CA ILE A 312 -11.40 -21.17 12.74
C ILE A 312 -10.29 -21.38 13.77
N TYR A 313 -10.54 -22.20 14.78
CA TYR A 313 -9.49 -22.64 15.68
C TYR A 313 -8.50 -23.57 14.95
N SER A 314 -7.21 -23.31 15.12
CA SER A 314 -6.14 -24.15 14.56
C SER A 314 -5.00 -24.28 15.57
N GLU A 315 -4.43 -25.49 15.65
CA GLU A 315 -3.22 -25.74 16.45
C GLU A 315 -1.98 -25.03 15.86
N ASP A 316 -2.00 -24.75 14.55
CA ASP A 316 -1.01 -23.94 13.84
C ASP A 316 -1.75 -22.94 12.93
N ALA A 317 -2.22 -21.85 13.54
CA ALA A 317 -2.92 -20.78 12.83
C ALA A 317 -2.06 -20.10 11.75
N PRO A 318 -0.76 -19.80 11.98
CA PRO A 318 0.12 -19.25 10.95
C PRO A 318 0.23 -20.12 9.70
N SER A 319 0.36 -21.44 9.86
CA SER A 319 0.45 -22.36 8.72
C SER A 319 -0.85 -22.44 7.91
N LEU A 320 -2.02 -22.38 8.58
CA LEU A 320 -3.31 -22.38 7.91
C LEU A 320 -3.55 -21.07 7.14
N GLU A 321 -3.28 -19.93 7.77
CA GLU A 321 -3.37 -18.61 7.15
C GLU A 321 -2.50 -18.53 5.88
N LYS A 322 -1.24 -18.95 5.98
CA LYS A 322 -0.31 -18.93 4.84
C LYS A 322 -0.84 -19.76 3.66
N LYS A 323 -1.37 -20.95 3.91
CA LYS A 323 -1.96 -21.79 2.84
C LYS A 323 -3.14 -21.09 2.16
N LEU A 324 -4.03 -20.46 2.92
CA LEU A 324 -5.16 -19.71 2.35
C LEU A 324 -4.68 -18.50 1.53
N HIS A 325 -3.67 -17.78 2.03
CA HIS A 325 -3.05 -16.67 1.32
C HIS A 325 -2.39 -17.09 0.00
N ASP A 326 -1.75 -18.26 -0.03
CA ASP A 326 -1.14 -18.82 -1.24
C ASP A 326 -2.21 -19.24 -2.26
N VAL A 327 -3.33 -19.82 -1.81
CA VAL A 327 -4.47 -20.19 -2.67
C VAL A 327 -5.10 -18.97 -3.34
N PHE A 328 -5.28 -17.88 -2.58
CA PHE A 328 -5.93 -16.66 -3.06
C PHE A 328 -4.96 -15.58 -3.55
N ASP A 329 -3.70 -15.91 -3.75
CA ASP A 329 -2.66 -14.93 -4.05
C ASP A 329 -2.95 -14.09 -5.31
N LYS A 330 -3.48 -14.73 -6.35
CA LYS A 330 -3.87 -14.07 -7.60
C LYS A 330 -5.10 -13.16 -7.47
N LYS A 331 -5.85 -13.27 -6.37
CA LYS A 331 -7.08 -12.54 -6.08
C LYS A 331 -6.88 -11.46 -5.02
N ARG A 332 -5.64 -11.10 -4.68
CA ARG A 332 -5.35 -10.03 -3.72
C ARG A 332 -5.86 -8.68 -4.22
N VAL A 333 -6.44 -7.91 -3.30
CA VAL A 333 -6.85 -6.52 -3.56
C VAL A 333 -5.61 -5.62 -3.69
N ASN A 334 -4.59 -5.83 -2.85
CA ASN A 334 -3.34 -5.07 -2.90
C ASN A 334 -2.21 -5.92 -3.48
N LEU A 335 -1.76 -5.57 -4.68
CA LEU A 335 -0.67 -6.25 -5.39
C LEU A 335 0.71 -5.69 -5.04
N VAL A 336 0.77 -4.49 -4.45
CA VAL A 336 2.03 -3.82 -4.07
C VAL A 336 2.44 -4.21 -2.65
N ASN A 337 1.52 -4.15 -1.69
CA ASN A 337 1.73 -4.59 -0.32
C ASN A 337 0.95 -5.89 -0.06
N ARG A 338 1.63 -7.03 -0.24
CA ARG A 338 1.07 -8.38 -0.04
C ARG A 338 0.79 -8.73 1.43
N ARG A 339 1.21 -7.90 2.39
CA ARG A 339 0.84 -8.05 3.81
C ARG A 339 -0.55 -7.46 4.11
N LYS A 340 -1.19 -6.78 3.15
CA LYS A 340 -2.61 -6.42 3.23
C LYS A 340 -3.44 -7.60 2.72
N GLU A 341 -4.04 -8.32 3.66
CA GLU A 341 -4.65 -9.64 3.44
C GLU A 341 -6.12 -9.55 3.02
N PHE A 342 -6.42 -8.68 2.07
CA PHE A 342 -7.75 -8.55 1.48
C PHE A 342 -7.78 -9.22 0.10
N PHE A 343 -8.84 -9.95 -0.20
CA PHE A 343 -8.97 -10.75 -1.40
C PHE A 343 -10.36 -10.58 -2.05
N TYR A 344 -10.38 -10.55 -3.38
CA TYR A 344 -11.59 -10.60 -4.22
C TYR A 344 -12.05 -12.05 -4.40
N VAL A 345 -12.82 -12.56 -3.44
CA VAL A 345 -13.23 -13.97 -3.36
C VAL A 345 -14.67 -14.06 -2.88
N THR A 346 -15.35 -15.16 -3.21
CA THR A 346 -16.66 -15.44 -2.62
C THR A 346 -16.51 -16.26 -1.34
N LEU A 347 -17.53 -16.21 -0.47
CA LEU A 347 -17.53 -17.01 0.75
C LEU A 347 -17.45 -18.52 0.44
N ASP A 348 -18.06 -18.97 -0.66
CA ASP A 348 -18.05 -20.37 -1.06
C ASP A 348 -16.64 -20.85 -1.48
N GLU A 349 -15.88 -20.01 -2.18
CA GLU A 349 -14.48 -20.30 -2.49
C GLU A 349 -13.63 -20.43 -1.22
N ILE A 350 -13.88 -19.56 -0.22
CA ILE A 350 -13.22 -19.63 1.08
C ILE A 350 -13.59 -20.93 1.81
N LYS A 351 -14.88 -21.30 1.85
CA LYS A 351 -15.34 -22.55 2.46
C LYS A 351 -14.66 -23.77 1.83
N GLU A 352 -14.57 -23.83 0.50
CA GLU A 352 -13.90 -24.92 -0.19
C GLU A 352 -12.40 -24.99 0.13
N ALA A 353 -11.73 -23.84 0.16
CA ALA A 353 -10.31 -23.78 0.48
C ALA A 353 -10.04 -24.22 1.94
N VAL A 354 -10.89 -23.79 2.87
CA VAL A 354 -10.78 -24.15 4.28
C VAL A 354 -11.05 -25.65 4.49
N LYS A 355 -12.09 -26.22 3.87
CA LYS A 355 -12.40 -27.66 3.95
C LYS A 355 -11.29 -28.55 3.38
N LYS A 356 -10.50 -28.06 2.43
CA LYS A 356 -9.35 -28.80 1.89
C LYS A 356 -8.13 -28.78 2.80
N HIS A 357 -8.06 -27.83 3.73
CA HIS A 357 -6.87 -27.57 4.54
C HIS A 357 -7.08 -27.71 6.05
N SER A 358 -8.32 -27.92 6.49
CA SER A 358 -8.71 -28.18 7.88
C SER A 358 -9.63 -29.39 7.94
N ASP A 359 -9.35 -30.30 8.88
CA ASP A 359 -10.14 -31.51 9.11
C ASP A 359 -11.37 -31.26 10.01
N SER A 360 -11.62 -30.01 10.40
CA SER A 360 -12.71 -29.63 11.31
C SER A 360 -13.95 -29.17 10.56
N GLU A 361 -15.13 -29.58 11.04
CA GLU A 361 -16.39 -28.94 10.65
C GLU A 361 -16.41 -27.51 11.20
N ILE A 362 -16.44 -26.53 10.30
CA ILE A 362 -16.38 -25.11 10.64
C ILE A 362 -17.73 -24.48 10.31
N GLU A 363 -18.32 -23.80 11.29
CA GLU A 363 -19.52 -23.01 11.10
C GLU A 363 -19.19 -21.69 10.39
N PHE A 364 -19.84 -21.46 9.25
CA PHE A 364 -19.74 -20.22 8.50
C PHE A 364 -21.06 -19.44 8.62
N ILE A 365 -20.95 -18.16 8.95
CA ILE A 365 -22.05 -17.21 8.92
C ILE A 365 -22.12 -16.64 7.50
N GLU A 366 -23.13 -17.07 6.75
CA GLU A 366 -23.26 -16.72 5.33
C GLU A 366 -23.74 -15.28 5.11
N THR A 367 -24.54 -14.75 6.02
CA THR A 367 -25.13 -13.41 5.92
C THR A 367 -24.28 -12.37 6.62
N ALA A 368 -23.70 -11.43 5.86
CA ALA A 368 -23.21 -10.16 6.39
C ALA A 368 -24.43 -9.30 6.79
N VAL A 369 -24.49 -8.86 8.04
CA VAL A 369 -25.63 -8.08 8.53
C VAL A 369 -25.52 -6.63 8.04
N ALA A 370 -24.29 -6.10 8.01
CA ALA A 370 -23.96 -4.75 7.52
C ALA A 370 -25.00 -3.69 7.96
N LYS A 371 -25.42 -3.74 9.23
CA LYS A 371 -26.59 -3.01 9.74
C LYS A 371 -26.49 -1.50 9.48
N ASP A 372 -25.40 -0.90 9.95
CA ASP A 372 -25.17 0.54 9.87
C ASP A 372 -25.05 1.03 8.42
N PHE A 373 -24.50 0.20 7.53
CA PHE A 373 -24.41 0.50 6.10
C PHE A 373 -25.80 0.49 5.44
N ASN A 374 -26.61 -0.54 5.71
CA ASN A 374 -27.97 -0.65 5.20
C ASN A 374 -28.88 0.48 5.73
N GLU A 375 -28.75 0.84 7.01
CA GLU A 375 -29.43 1.99 7.59
C GLU A 375 -28.99 3.31 6.93
N SER A 376 -27.68 3.49 6.70
CA SER A 376 -27.15 4.66 6.00
C SER A 376 -27.68 4.78 4.56
N LEU A 377 -27.76 3.66 3.82
CA LEU A 377 -28.35 3.61 2.49
C LEU A 377 -29.85 3.95 2.52
N ALA A 378 -30.59 3.41 3.48
CA ALA A 378 -32.01 3.71 3.64
C ALA A 378 -32.26 5.20 3.91
N ILE A 379 -31.43 5.83 4.76
CA ILE A 379 -31.50 7.27 5.04
C ILE A 379 -31.21 8.08 3.76
N ARG A 380 -30.12 7.79 3.03
CA ARG A 380 -29.81 8.50 1.77
C ARG A 380 -30.91 8.36 0.73
N ASN A 381 -31.47 7.15 0.58
CA ASN A 381 -32.56 6.90 -0.36
C ASN A 381 -33.83 7.67 0.02
N HIS A 382 -34.09 7.86 1.31
CA HIS A 382 -35.22 8.66 1.79
C HIS A 382 -34.98 10.18 1.59
N GLU A 383 -33.74 10.65 1.78
CA GLU A 383 -33.37 12.04 1.50
C GLU A 383 -33.44 12.38 0.01
N ASN A 384 -32.93 11.50 -0.86
CA ASN A 384 -33.01 11.66 -2.31
C ASN A 384 -34.47 11.67 -2.81
N LYS A 385 -35.34 10.81 -2.24
CA LYS A 385 -36.78 10.85 -2.54
C LYS A 385 -37.46 12.14 -2.07
N LYS A 386 -36.99 12.75 -0.99
CA LYS A 386 -37.50 14.06 -0.53
C LYS A 386 -37.03 15.21 -1.43
N SER A 387 -35.79 15.19 -1.91
CA SER A 387 -35.29 16.18 -2.87
C SER A 387 -35.99 16.08 -4.23
N ASP A 388 -36.23 14.85 -4.72
CA ASP A 388 -36.94 14.62 -5.98
C ASP A 388 -38.41 15.07 -5.91
N ASN A 389 -39.10 14.83 -4.78
CA ASN A 389 -40.45 15.34 -4.57
C ASN A 389 -40.49 16.87 -4.44
N SER A 390 -39.44 17.52 -3.92
CA SER A 390 -39.36 18.99 -3.82
C SER A 390 -39.03 19.70 -5.14
N ASN A 391 -38.43 19.00 -6.11
CA ASN A 391 -38.12 19.52 -7.45
C ASN A 391 -39.21 19.21 -8.50
N SER A 392 -40.26 18.44 -8.14
CA SER A 392 -41.33 18.06 -9.06
C SER A 392 -42.38 19.14 -9.34
N SER A 393 -42.26 20.34 -8.76
CA SER A 393 -43.27 21.40 -8.88
C SER A 393 -42.85 22.66 -9.64
N ILE A 394 -41.68 22.70 -10.32
CA ILE A 394 -41.37 23.79 -11.27
C ILE A 394 -40.42 23.30 -12.39
N ILE A 395 -40.97 22.82 -13.51
CA ILE A 395 -40.26 22.86 -14.81
C ILE A 395 -41.27 23.33 -15.87
N PRO A 396 -41.21 24.58 -16.36
CA PRO A 396 -41.86 24.92 -17.62
C PRO A 396 -41.06 24.27 -18.76
N GLU A 397 -41.75 23.55 -19.63
CA GLU A 397 -41.19 22.91 -20.83
C GLU A 397 -40.31 23.88 -21.63
N ARG A 398 -39.00 23.61 -21.70
CA ARG A 398 -38.13 24.24 -22.70
C ARG A 398 -38.22 23.44 -24.00
N LYS A 399 -38.95 23.98 -24.98
CA LYS A 399 -38.85 23.54 -26.38
C LYS A 399 -37.41 23.71 -26.86
N THR A 400 -36.79 22.61 -27.29
CA THR A 400 -35.56 22.59 -28.09
C THR A 400 -35.83 23.21 -29.46
N PRO A 401 -35.01 24.18 -29.94
CA PRO A 401 -35.10 24.65 -31.32
C PRO A 401 -34.46 23.64 -32.27
N GLU A 402 -35.19 23.27 -33.34
CA GLU A 402 -34.69 22.43 -34.43
C GLU A 402 -33.69 23.23 -35.29
N PHE A 403 -32.53 22.62 -35.55
CA PHE A 403 -31.53 23.10 -36.49
C PHE A 403 -31.98 22.81 -37.93
N ALA A 404 -32.93 23.60 -38.43
CA ALA A 404 -33.22 23.72 -39.85
C ALA A 404 -33.99 25.02 -40.09
N ASP A 405 -33.26 26.13 -40.17
CA ASP A 405 -33.60 27.29 -41.01
C ASP A 405 -32.49 28.34 -40.89
N ALA A 406 -31.39 28.08 -41.58
CA ALA A 406 -30.47 29.09 -42.07
C ALA A 406 -29.74 28.51 -43.28
N ILE A 407 -30.40 28.67 -44.44
CA ILE A 407 -29.73 28.78 -45.74
C ILE A 407 -28.74 29.94 -45.69
#